data_AF-A0A954SB18-F1
#
_entry.id   AF-A0A954SB18-F1
#
_cell.length_a   1.000
_cell.length_b   1.000
_cell.length_c   1.000
_cell.angle_alpha   90.00
_cell.angle_beta   90.00
_cell.angle_gamma   90.00
#
_symmetry.space_group_name_H-M   'P 1'
#
loop_
_entity.id
_entity.type
_entity.pdbx_description
1 polymer ?
#
loop_
_entity_poly.entity_id
_entity_poly.type
_entity_poly.pdbx_seq_one_letter_code
_entity_poly.pdbx_strand_id
1 'polypeptide(L)'
;MARKRTSKSSGENRSLFDDNGNGAGNVQYVPISAETRRRYLNYALSVITSRALPDVRDGLKPVQRRILYTMFSRLRLTSDGKTRKCAKICGETLTFHPHGDVAVYEALVRLAQDFSLRYPLVIGQGNFGSIMGLKQAASRYTEAKLSALSDQLMNELRFQTVDMRPNYD
;
A
#
# COMPACT_ATOMS: atom_id res chain seq x y z
N MET A 1 11.31 65.30 51.48
CA MET A 1 10.35 64.20 51.75
C MET A 1 11.02 62.86 51.48
N ALA A 2 10.63 61.85 52.25
CA ALA A 2 11.46 60.72 52.68
C ALA A 2 11.86 59.68 51.61
N ARG A 3 13.07 59.17 51.77
CA ARG A 3 13.67 58.01 51.12
C ARG A 3 13.07 56.73 51.74
N LYS A 4 12.50 55.83 50.94
CA LYS A 4 12.13 54.46 51.39
C LYS A 4 12.76 53.43 50.47
N ARG A 5 13.57 52.56 51.08
CA ARG A 5 14.29 51.42 50.50
C ARG A 5 13.40 50.15 50.52
N THR A 6 13.72 49.22 49.60
CA THR A 6 13.47 47.74 49.61
C THR A 6 12.00 47.28 49.50
N SER A 7 11.63 46.23 48.75
CA SER A 7 12.32 45.00 48.33
C SER A 7 11.83 44.50 46.96
N LYS A 8 12.76 44.08 46.09
CA LYS A 8 12.48 43.40 44.81
C LYS A 8 12.24 41.91 45.12
N SER A 9 10.99 41.43 45.05
CA SER A 9 10.71 40.00 45.13
C SER A 9 10.95 39.36 43.76
N SER A 10 12.11 38.73 43.65
CA SER A 10 12.49 37.81 42.59
C SER A 10 11.49 36.66 42.48
N GLY A 11 10.83 36.56 41.33
CA GLY A 11 10.07 35.40 40.88
C GLY A 11 10.40 35.15 39.41
N GLU A 12 11.66 34.81 39.12
CA GLU A 12 12.07 34.32 37.81
C GLU A 12 11.43 32.95 37.59
N ASN A 13 10.42 32.88 36.72
CA ASN A 13 9.89 31.63 36.22
C ASN A 13 10.86 31.11 35.13
N ARG A 14 12.04 30.62 35.54
CA ARG A 14 12.95 29.91 34.65
C ARG A 14 12.31 28.57 34.31
N SER A 15 11.95 28.38 33.03
CA SER A 15 11.64 27.04 32.54
C SER A 15 12.87 26.15 32.72
N LEU A 16 12.66 24.92 33.18
CA LEU A 16 13.71 23.90 33.40
C LEU A 16 14.35 23.39 32.08
N PHE A 17 14.16 24.08 30.96
CA PHE A 17 14.54 23.65 29.61
C PHE A 17 15.18 24.78 28.79
N ASP A 18 15.93 25.67 29.44
CA ASP A 18 16.75 26.63 28.70
C ASP A 18 18.12 25.98 28.38
N ASP A 19 18.13 25.17 27.32
CA ASP A 19 19.34 24.52 26.81
C ASP A 19 19.97 25.40 25.71
N ASN A 20 20.88 26.28 26.12
CA ASN A 20 21.84 26.91 25.22
C ASN A 20 23.04 25.96 25.04
N GLY A 21 22.95 25.08 24.03
CA GLY A 21 23.97 24.10 23.68
C GLY A 21 24.20 24.01 22.16
N ASN A 22 25.31 24.59 21.72
CA ASN A 22 25.84 24.64 20.37
C ASN A 22 26.07 23.24 19.74
N GLY A 23 25.64 23.03 18.48
CA GLY A 23 26.37 22.19 17.52
C GLY A 23 26.34 20.66 17.62
N ALA A 24 25.27 20.05 18.13
CA ALA A 24 24.98 18.62 17.94
C ALA A 24 23.65 18.49 17.17
N GLY A 25 23.50 17.46 16.33
CA GLY A 25 22.33 17.29 15.45
C GLY A 25 20.99 17.59 16.16
N ASN A 26 20.02 18.11 15.42
CA ASN A 26 18.73 18.60 15.91
C ASN A 26 17.93 17.48 16.64
N VAL A 27 18.27 17.21 17.90
CA VAL A 27 17.69 16.16 18.73
C VAL A 27 16.53 16.76 19.52
N GLN A 28 15.32 16.31 19.19
CA GLN A 28 14.11 16.71 19.89
C GLN A 28 13.72 15.63 20.91
N TYR A 29 13.65 15.99 22.19
CA TYR A 29 13.12 15.10 23.23
C TYR A 29 11.59 15.08 23.15
N VAL A 30 11.01 13.90 22.92
CA VAL A 30 9.56 13.71 22.79
C VAL A 30 9.05 12.70 23.83
N PRO A 31 7.94 12.97 24.54
CA PRO A 31 7.37 12.00 25.46
C PRO A 31 6.99 10.69 24.75
N ILE A 32 7.42 9.56 25.32
CA ILE A 32 7.21 8.22 24.71
C ILE A 32 5.73 7.90 24.50
N SER A 33 4.86 8.32 25.41
CA SER A 33 3.41 8.11 25.32
C SER A 33 2.79 8.85 24.13
N ALA A 34 3.23 10.09 23.89
CA ALA A 34 2.78 10.89 22.77
C ALA A 34 3.27 10.31 21.43
N GLU A 35 4.56 9.95 21.35
CA GLU A 35 5.14 9.40 20.11
C GLU A 35 4.57 8.03 19.77
N THR A 36 4.38 7.15 20.77
CA THR A 36 3.78 5.83 20.57
C THR A 36 2.36 5.95 20.05
N ARG A 37 1.53 6.82 20.65
CA ARG A 37 0.16 7.06 20.18
C ARG A 37 0.16 7.57 18.74
N ARG A 38 1.02 8.55 18.42
CA ARG A 38 1.13 9.11 17.06
C ARG A 38 1.51 8.06 16.03
N ARG A 39 2.58 7.28 16.28
CA ARG A 39 3.04 6.23 15.37
C ARG A 39 2.01 5.12 15.19
N TYR A 40 1.37 4.71 16.29
CA TYR A 40 0.32 3.70 16.25
C TYR A 40 -0.86 4.14 15.41
N LEU A 41 -1.37 5.37 15.62
CA LEU A 41 -2.51 5.90 14.85
C LEU A 41 -2.16 6.05 13.36
N ASN A 42 -0.98 6.57 13.02
CA ASN A 42 -0.54 6.70 11.63
C ASN A 42 -0.45 5.34 10.94
N TYR A 43 0.13 4.34 11.61
CA TYR A 43 0.19 2.99 11.06
C TYR A 43 -1.21 2.39 10.91
N ALA A 44 -2.05 2.45 11.96
CA ALA A 44 -3.41 1.91 11.92
C ALA A 44 -4.24 2.52 10.79
N LEU A 45 -4.20 3.85 10.63
CA LEU A 45 -4.88 4.55 9.55
C LEU A 45 -4.37 4.10 8.17
N SER A 46 -3.05 3.94 8.01
CA SER A 46 -2.47 3.45 6.76
C SER A 46 -2.92 2.03 6.42
N VAL A 47 -3.05 1.15 7.42
CA VAL A 47 -3.50 -0.23 7.22
C VAL A 47 -4.97 -0.26 6.83
N ILE A 48 -5.82 0.50 7.51
CA ILE A 48 -7.26 0.57 7.25
C ILE A 48 -7.51 1.09 5.84
N THR A 49 -6.90 2.22 5.47
CA THR A 49 -7.21 2.94 4.23
C THR A 49 -6.51 2.37 3.00
N SER A 50 -5.32 1.81 3.16
CA SER A 50 -4.43 1.52 2.02
C SER A 50 -3.98 0.06 1.95
N ARG A 51 -4.55 -0.84 2.76
CA ARG A 51 -4.16 -2.27 2.76
C ARG A 51 -5.31 -3.23 3.02
N ALA A 52 -6.00 -3.09 4.15
CA ALA A 52 -6.84 -4.14 4.69
C ALA A 52 -8.24 -4.17 4.04
N LEU A 53 -8.87 -3.00 3.90
CA LEU A 53 -10.24 -2.88 3.43
C LEU A 53 -10.29 -2.62 1.91
N PRO A 54 -11.26 -3.22 1.20
CA PRO A 54 -11.55 -2.87 -0.19
C PRO A 54 -12.27 -1.52 -0.29
N ASP A 55 -12.19 -0.89 -1.46
CA ASP A 55 -13.00 0.29 -1.78
C ASP A 55 -14.43 -0.14 -2.13
N VAL A 56 -15.44 0.60 -1.72
CA VAL A 56 -16.85 0.27 -1.95
C VAL A 56 -17.23 0.35 -3.43
N ARG A 57 -16.52 1.15 -4.23
CA ARG A 57 -16.86 1.42 -5.63
C ARG A 57 -16.50 0.27 -6.56
N ASP A 58 -15.36 -0.38 -6.32
CA ASP A 58 -14.85 -1.47 -7.15
C ASP A 58 -14.72 -2.80 -6.39
N GLY A 59 -14.83 -2.80 -5.06
CA GLY A 59 -14.63 -3.98 -4.22
C GLY A 59 -13.18 -4.47 -4.15
N LEU A 60 -12.21 -3.70 -4.66
CA LEU A 60 -10.82 -4.12 -4.77
C LEU A 60 -9.94 -3.54 -3.67
N LYS A 61 -9.02 -4.37 -3.17
CA LYS A 61 -7.90 -3.89 -2.34
C LYS A 61 -6.84 -3.23 -3.22
N PRO A 62 -6.01 -2.33 -2.66
CA PRO A 62 -4.97 -1.63 -3.44
C PRO A 62 -4.02 -2.55 -4.22
N VAL A 63 -3.62 -3.69 -3.65
CA VAL A 63 -2.77 -4.68 -4.35
C VAL A 63 -3.47 -5.29 -5.57
N GLN A 64 -4.75 -5.64 -5.44
CA GLN A 64 -5.54 -6.24 -6.52
C GLN A 64 -5.75 -5.24 -7.66
N ARG A 65 -6.10 -4.00 -7.33
CA ARG A 65 -6.25 -2.91 -8.30
C ARG A 65 -4.96 -2.67 -9.09
N ARG A 66 -3.81 -2.64 -8.40
CA ARG A 66 -2.49 -2.45 -9.03
C ARG A 66 -2.13 -3.62 -9.97
N ILE A 67 -2.38 -4.87 -9.56
CA ILE A 67 -2.16 -6.06 -10.40
C ILE A 67 -2.98 -5.95 -11.70
N LEU A 68 -4.30 -5.73 -11.58
CA LEU A 68 -5.18 -5.65 -12.74
C LEU A 68 -4.80 -4.48 -13.66
N TYR A 69 -4.53 -3.30 -13.08
CA TYR A 69 -4.09 -2.13 -13.84
C TYR A 69 -2.77 -2.39 -14.57
N THR A 70 -1.78 -3.02 -13.93
CA THR A 70 -0.50 -3.35 -14.58
C THR A 70 -0.70 -4.36 -15.71
N MET A 71 -1.50 -5.41 -15.49
CA MET A 71 -1.82 -6.39 -16.52
C MET A 71 -2.51 -5.75 -17.73
N PHE A 72 -3.44 -4.83 -17.51
CA PHE A 72 -4.17 -4.13 -18.56
C PHE A 72 -3.33 -3.07 -19.29
N SER A 73 -2.80 -2.09 -18.55
CA SER A 73 -2.18 -0.87 -19.11
C SER A 73 -0.72 -1.06 -19.56
N ARG A 74 0.10 -1.74 -18.75
CA ARG A 74 1.54 -1.91 -19.02
C ARG A 74 1.82 -3.11 -19.90
N LEU A 75 1.18 -4.25 -19.61
CA LEU A 75 1.47 -5.52 -20.25
C LEU A 75 0.49 -5.91 -21.36
N ARG A 76 -0.66 -5.20 -21.46
CA ARG A 76 -1.72 -5.46 -22.45
C ARG A 76 -2.14 -6.93 -22.49
N LEU A 77 -2.36 -7.52 -21.31
CA LEU A 77 -2.76 -8.92 -21.14
C LEU A 77 -4.28 -9.08 -21.16
N THR A 78 -4.90 -8.69 -22.26
CA THR A 78 -6.33 -8.84 -22.50
C THR A 78 -6.74 -10.32 -22.49
N SER A 79 -8.04 -10.56 -22.32
CA SER A 79 -8.62 -11.89 -22.21
C SER A 79 -8.49 -12.76 -23.46
N ASP A 80 -8.43 -12.13 -24.64
CA ASP A 80 -8.16 -12.77 -25.94
C ASP A 80 -6.66 -13.03 -26.18
N GLY A 81 -5.79 -12.37 -25.41
CA GLY A 81 -4.34 -12.46 -25.53
C GLY A 81 -3.72 -13.77 -25.05
N LYS A 82 -2.40 -13.87 -25.27
CA LYS A 82 -1.55 -14.92 -24.72
C LYS A 82 -1.23 -14.63 -23.25
N THR A 83 -1.13 -15.70 -22.46
CA THR A 83 -0.65 -15.62 -21.09
C THR A 83 0.82 -15.17 -21.03
N ARG A 84 1.21 -14.56 -19.91
CA ARG A 84 2.61 -14.23 -19.62
C ARG A 84 3.01 -14.77 -18.25
N LYS A 85 4.31 -15.05 -18.09
CA LYS A 85 4.88 -15.51 -16.83
C LYS A 85 4.50 -14.59 -15.67
N CYS A 86 3.99 -15.17 -14.59
CA CYS A 86 3.59 -14.42 -13.40
C CYS A 86 4.75 -13.63 -12.80
N ALA A 87 5.99 -14.13 -12.92
CA ALA A 87 7.19 -13.40 -12.52
C ALA A 87 7.30 -12.01 -13.20
N LYS A 88 6.98 -11.91 -14.50
CA LYS A 88 6.99 -10.63 -15.22
C LYS A 88 5.87 -9.70 -14.73
N ILE A 89 4.68 -10.25 -14.50
CA ILE A 89 3.53 -9.48 -13.99
C ILE A 89 3.84 -8.92 -12.60
N CYS A 90 4.39 -9.74 -11.70
CA CYS A 90 4.77 -9.31 -10.37
C CYS A 90 5.84 -8.21 -10.43
N GLY A 91 6.89 -8.40 -11.23
CA GLY A 91 7.96 -7.42 -11.41
C GLY A 91 7.46 -6.04 -11.88
N GLU A 92 6.58 -5.99 -12.89
CA GLU A 92 6.00 -4.72 -13.34
C GLU A 92 5.08 -4.08 -12.30
N THR A 93 4.37 -4.90 -11.51
CA THR A 93 3.45 -4.41 -10.48
C THR A 93 4.20 -3.71 -9.35
N LEU A 94 5.45 -4.09 -9.09
CA LEU A 94 6.28 -3.45 -8.07
C LEU A 94 6.48 -1.95 -8.32
N THR A 95 6.50 -1.52 -9.59
CA THR A 95 6.52 -0.09 -9.98
C THR A 95 5.35 0.73 -9.39
N PHE A 96 4.25 0.06 -9.04
CA PHE A 96 3.10 0.68 -8.38
C PHE A 96 2.92 0.20 -6.93
N HIS A 97 3.61 -0.86 -6.53
CA HIS A 97 3.43 -1.54 -5.25
C HIS A 97 4.77 -1.69 -4.52
N PRO A 98 5.13 -0.76 -3.61
CA PRO A 98 6.43 -0.74 -2.94
C PRO A 98 6.48 -1.74 -1.78
N HIS A 99 6.06 -2.98 -2.03
CA HIS A 99 6.04 -4.08 -1.07
C HIS A 99 6.53 -5.37 -1.76
N GLY A 100 6.76 -6.43 -0.99
CA GLY A 100 7.36 -7.66 -1.50
C GLY A 100 6.62 -8.31 -2.67
N ASP A 101 7.37 -8.87 -3.60
CA ASP A 101 6.89 -9.62 -4.77
C ASP A 101 6.04 -10.83 -4.38
N VAL A 102 6.36 -11.47 -3.26
CA VAL A 102 5.60 -12.59 -2.69
C VAL A 102 4.14 -12.21 -2.43
N ALA A 103 3.89 -11.04 -1.82
CA ALA A 103 2.54 -10.59 -1.52
C ALA A 103 1.72 -10.29 -2.79
N VAL A 104 2.39 -9.75 -3.81
CA VAL A 104 1.79 -9.52 -5.13
C VAL A 104 1.43 -10.85 -5.80
N TYR A 105 2.34 -11.82 -5.75
CA TYR A 105 2.12 -13.13 -6.36
C TYR A 105 0.99 -13.89 -5.67
N GLU A 106 0.94 -13.90 -4.35
CA GLU A 106 -0.16 -14.53 -3.59
C GLU A 106 -1.51 -13.88 -3.90
N ALA A 107 -1.55 -12.55 -4.00
CA ALA A 107 -2.75 -11.83 -4.40
C ALA A 107 -3.19 -12.20 -5.83
N LEU A 108 -2.24 -12.25 -6.78
CA LEU A 108 -2.50 -12.66 -8.17
C LEU A 108 -3.04 -14.09 -8.23
N VAL A 109 -2.46 -15.01 -7.46
CA VAL A 109 -2.90 -16.41 -7.41
C VAL A 109 -4.33 -16.50 -6.92
N ARG A 110 -4.70 -15.78 -5.85
CA ARG A 110 -6.09 -15.74 -5.37
C ARG A 110 -7.07 -15.16 -6.39
N LEU A 111 -6.65 -14.18 -7.19
CA LEU A 111 -7.48 -13.62 -8.26
C LEU A 111 -7.79 -14.62 -9.38
N ALA A 112 -7.01 -15.71 -9.48
CA ALA A 112 -7.15 -16.76 -10.48
C ALA A 112 -7.84 -18.03 -9.98
N GLN A 113 -8.05 -18.18 -8.67
CA GLN A 113 -8.66 -19.38 -8.07
C GLN A 113 -10.19 -19.32 -8.16
N ASP A 114 -10.78 -20.21 -8.95
CA ASP A 114 -12.23 -20.37 -9.13
C ASP A 114 -12.97 -20.87 -7.88
N PHE A 115 -12.29 -21.61 -7.01
CA PHE A 115 -12.82 -22.02 -5.72
C PHE A 115 -12.74 -20.92 -4.65
N SER A 116 -11.90 -19.90 -4.85
CA SER A 116 -11.81 -18.75 -3.93
C SER A 116 -12.70 -17.59 -4.33
N LEU A 117 -12.96 -17.41 -5.63
CA LEU A 117 -13.75 -16.32 -6.17
C LEU A 117 -14.87 -16.85 -7.05
N ARG A 118 -16.09 -16.33 -6.83
CA ARG A 118 -17.23 -16.65 -7.70
C ARG A 118 -16.97 -16.29 -9.17
N TYR A 119 -16.28 -15.17 -9.39
CA TYR A 119 -15.87 -14.69 -10.71
C TYR A 119 -14.38 -14.35 -10.69
N PRO A 120 -13.52 -15.24 -11.21
CA PRO A 120 -12.09 -14.98 -11.31
C PRO A 120 -11.80 -13.75 -12.19
N LEU A 121 -10.92 -12.87 -11.70
CA LEU A 121 -10.49 -11.67 -12.41
C LEU A 121 -9.24 -11.93 -13.26
N VAL A 122 -8.53 -13.02 -12.97
CA VAL A 122 -7.34 -13.47 -13.68
C VAL A 122 -7.56 -14.89 -14.15
N ILE A 123 -7.08 -15.22 -15.35
CA ILE A 123 -7.04 -16.59 -15.86
C ILE A 123 -5.60 -17.06 -15.78
N GLY A 124 -5.37 -18.07 -14.94
CA GLY A 124 -4.06 -18.68 -14.73
C GLY A 124 -3.84 -19.93 -15.59
N GLN A 125 -2.60 -20.15 -16.03
CA GLN A 125 -2.13 -21.37 -16.64
C GLN A 125 -0.99 -21.96 -15.80
N GLY A 126 -1.13 -23.24 -15.41
CA GLY A 126 -0.22 -23.93 -14.50
C GLY A 126 -0.86 -24.23 -13.14
N ASN A 127 -0.05 -24.59 -12.15
CA ASN A 127 -0.57 -24.92 -10.81
C ASN A 127 -0.75 -23.64 -9.96
N PHE A 128 -2.01 -23.24 -9.78
CA PHE A 128 -2.44 -22.12 -8.93
C PHE A 128 -2.95 -22.56 -7.55
N GLY A 129 -2.62 -23.77 -7.12
CA GLY A 129 -3.06 -24.37 -5.86
C GLY A 129 -4.34 -25.18 -6.01
N SER A 130 -4.79 -25.79 -4.92
CA SER A 130 -5.97 -26.64 -4.90
C SER A 130 -6.90 -26.33 -3.73
N ILE A 131 -8.16 -26.76 -3.85
CA ILE A 131 -9.15 -26.70 -2.77
C ILE A 131 -8.72 -27.47 -1.52
N MET A 132 -7.84 -28.47 -1.68
CA MET A 132 -7.29 -29.28 -0.58
C MET A 132 -6.13 -28.60 0.15
N GLY A 133 -5.83 -27.34 -0.17
CA GLY A 133 -4.78 -26.55 0.48
C GLY A 133 -3.36 -26.83 -0.04
N LEU A 134 -3.22 -27.52 -1.18
CA LEU A 134 -1.92 -27.65 -1.83
C LEU A 134 -1.49 -26.28 -2.36
N LYS A 135 -0.23 -25.93 -2.08
CA LYS A 135 0.35 -24.65 -2.48
C LYS A 135 0.47 -24.55 -4.01
N GLN A 136 0.36 -23.32 -4.49
CA GLN A 136 0.67 -22.95 -5.86
C GLN A 136 2.13 -23.21 -6.21
N ALA A 137 2.41 -23.38 -7.50
CA ALA A 137 3.79 -23.39 -8.00
C ALA A 137 4.45 -22.01 -7.86
N ALA A 138 5.76 -21.96 -8.01
CA ALA A 138 6.49 -20.68 -8.03
C ALA A 138 6.13 -19.84 -9.27
N SER A 139 6.19 -18.52 -9.14
CA SER A 139 5.80 -17.53 -10.17
C SER A 139 6.53 -17.65 -11.52
N ARG A 140 7.68 -18.34 -11.54
CA ARG A 140 8.45 -18.67 -12.75
C ARG A 140 7.83 -19.78 -13.61
N TYR A 141 6.96 -20.62 -13.04
CA TYR A 141 6.31 -21.73 -13.75
C TYR A 141 4.87 -21.42 -14.17
N THR A 142 4.21 -20.51 -13.47
CA THR A 142 2.83 -20.11 -13.76
C THR A 142 2.77 -18.96 -14.75
N GLU A 143 1.69 -18.93 -15.53
CA GLU A 143 1.37 -17.81 -16.40
C GLU A 143 -0.04 -17.30 -16.13
N ALA A 144 -0.32 -16.05 -16.49
CA ALA A 144 -1.63 -15.45 -16.30
C ALA A 144 -1.98 -14.43 -17.39
N LYS A 145 -3.29 -14.21 -17.56
CA LYS A 145 -3.91 -13.13 -18.35
C LYS A 145 -5.18 -12.63 -17.68
N LEU A 146 -5.75 -11.52 -18.14
CA LEU A 146 -7.03 -11.03 -17.60
C LEU A 146 -8.19 -11.95 -17.98
N SER A 147 -9.21 -12.02 -17.13
CA SER A 147 -10.49 -12.60 -17.53
C SER A 147 -11.29 -11.57 -18.35
N ALA A 148 -12.26 -12.06 -19.13
CA ALA A 148 -13.13 -11.18 -19.92
C ALA A 148 -13.89 -10.16 -19.05
N LEU A 149 -14.22 -10.53 -17.80
CA LEU A 149 -14.85 -9.63 -16.84
C LEU A 149 -13.92 -8.47 -16.45
N SER A 150 -12.64 -8.77 -16.21
CA SER A 150 -11.65 -7.75 -15.87
C SER A 150 -11.40 -6.78 -17.00
N ASP A 151 -11.44 -7.24 -18.25
CA ASP A 151 -11.37 -6.35 -19.41
C ASP A 151 -12.54 -5.37 -19.42
N GLN A 152 -13.77 -5.82 -19.14
CA GLN A 152 -14.94 -4.94 -19.04
C GLN A 152 -14.77 -3.90 -17.93
N LEU A 153 -14.22 -4.30 -16.77
CA LEU A 153 -13.99 -3.41 -15.63
C LEU A 153 -13.00 -2.27 -15.96
N MET A 154 -12.09 -2.47 -16.90
CA MET A 154 -11.01 -1.52 -17.23
C MET A 154 -11.15 -0.88 -18.61
N ASN A 155 -12.10 -1.33 -19.44
CA ASN A 155 -12.24 -0.90 -20.83
C ASN A 155 -12.36 0.63 -20.96
N GLU A 156 -13.10 1.26 -20.04
CA GLU A 156 -13.40 2.69 -20.08
C GLU A 156 -12.26 3.59 -19.60
N LEU A 157 -11.16 3.05 -19.06
CA LEU A 157 -10.02 3.85 -18.58
C LEU A 157 -9.44 4.77 -19.66
N ARG A 158 -9.54 4.39 -20.94
CA ARG A 158 -9.09 5.21 -22.07
C ARG A 158 -9.84 6.54 -22.20
N PHE A 159 -11.04 6.63 -21.65
CA PHE A 159 -11.89 7.82 -21.68
C PHE A 159 -11.71 8.71 -20.45
N GLN A 160 -10.68 8.47 -19.63
CA GLN A 160 -10.40 9.26 -18.42
C GLN A 160 -11.58 9.29 -17.44
N THR A 161 -12.25 8.14 -17.25
CA THR A 161 -13.43 8.01 -16.38
C THR A 161 -13.14 8.09 -14.89
N VAL A 162 -11.86 8.02 -14.48
CA VAL A 162 -11.43 8.05 -13.08
C VAL A 162 -10.18 8.91 -12.90
N ASP A 163 -10.05 9.51 -11.72
CA ASP A 163 -8.87 10.29 -11.35
C ASP A 163 -7.65 9.38 -11.16
N MET A 164 -6.57 9.73 -11.85
CA MET A 164 -5.27 9.07 -11.69
C MET A 164 -4.48 9.73 -10.55
N ARG A 165 -3.64 8.94 -9.89
CA ARG A 165 -2.76 9.41 -8.81
C ARG A 165 -1.30 9.14 -9.17
N PRO A 166 -0.36 9.98 -8.71
CA PRO A 166 1.07 9.67 -8.77
C PRO A 166 1.37 8.32 -8.10
N ASN A 167 2.43 7.67 -8.57
CA ASN A 167 3.00 6.50 -7.90
C ASN A 167 3.73 6.93 -6.61
N TYR A 168 4.43 5.98 -5.98
CA TYR A 168 5.13 6.23 -4.73
C TYR A 168 6.49 6.92 -4.92
N ASP A 169 6.99 6.97 -6.16
CA ASP A 169 8.23 7.65 -6.57
C ASP A 169 7.94 9.08 -7.07
#